data_AF-A0A5P9JZT2-F1
#
_entry.id   AF-A0A5P9JZT2-F1
#
_cell.length_a   1.000
_cell.length_b   1.000
_cell.length_c   1.000
_cell.angle_alpha   90.00
_cell.angle_beta   90.00
_cell.angle_gamma   90.00
#
_symmetry.space_group_name_H-M   'P 1'
#
loop_
_entity.id
_entity.type
_entity.pdbx_description
1 polymer ?
#
loop_
_entity_poly.entity_id
_entity_poly.type
_entity_poly.pdbx_seq_one_letter_code
_entity_poly.pdbx_strand_id
1 'polypeptide(L)'
;MRRRRPAHRGVRPVATSFQRGIADAPAARAGACAGLALVLALSAILAAAAGGAAPARAQGAAAPSWVEVKCARYRQAWGEALARRGRQGLSRDFLDSHEAFLASGCTESPGVCPRSAEELDLANMMVVAAMNAGTASTFPPFRCPR
;
A
#
# COMPACT_ATOMS: atom_id res chain seq x y z
N MET A 1 16.41 -37.42 21.68
CA MET A 1 15.83 -36.16 22.21
C MET A 1 14.57 -35.80 21.43
N ARG A 2 13.38 -36.08 21.97
CA ARG A 2 12.08 -35.82 21.32
C ARG A 2 11.67 -34.37 21.57
N ARG A 3 11.67 -33.51 20.54
CA ARG A 3 11.17 -32.13 20.64
C ARG A 3 9.63 -32.15 20.64
N ARG A 4 9.01 -31.73 21.75
CA ARG A 4 7.56 -31.54 21.88
C ARG A 4 7.14 -30.31 21.06
N ARG A 5 6.14 -30.46 20.18
CA ARG A 5 5.48 -29.34 19.47
C ARG A 5 4.49 -28.65 20.43
N PRO A 6 4.42 -27.30 20.50
CA PRO A 6 3.37 -26.62 21.23
C PRO A 6 2.06 -26.55 20.42
N ALA A 7 0.95 -26.61 21.15
CA ALA A 7 -0.42 -26.62 20.65
C ALA A 7 -0.90 -25.21 20.25
N HIS A 8 -1.49 -25.09 19.06
CA HIS A 8 -2.16 -23.87 18.61
C HIS A 8 -3.55 -23.77 19.28
N ARG A 9 -3.76 -22.69 20.04
CA ARG A 9 -5.07 -22.30 20.61
C ARG A 9 -5.98 -21.75 19.51
N GLY A 10 -7.21 -22.24 19.50
CA GLY A 10 -8.24 -21.92 18.52
C GLY A 10 -8.77 -20.49 18.58
N VAL A 11 -9.15 -19.99 17.41
CA VAL A 11 -9.87 -18.73 17.19
C VAL A 11 -11.37 -19.02 17.33
N ARG A 12 -12.08 -18.27 18.17
CA ARG A 12 -13.55 -18.36 18.33
C ARG A 12 -14.23 -17.42 17.33
N PRO A 13 -15.38 -17.82 16.73
CA PRO A 13 -16.11 -16.96 15.80
C PRO A 13 -16.90 -15.86 16.54
N VAL A 14 -16.94 -14.67 15.94
CA VAL A 14 -17.77 -13.53 16.35
C VAL A 14 -19.22 -13.79 15.94
N ALA A 15 -20.13 -13.71 16.90
CA ALA A 15 -21.56 -13.90 16.72
C ALA A 15 -22.21 -12.68 16.05
N THR A 16 -22.90 -12.91 14.95
CA THR A 16 -23.78 -11.96 14.26
C THR A 16 -25.08 -11.83 15.04
N SER A 17 -25.33 -10.67 15.67
CA SER A 17 -26.66 -10.31 16.21
C SER A 17 -27.27 -9.24 15.30
N PHE A 18 -28.17 -9.65 14.41
CA PHE A 18 -29.06 -8.75 13.67
C PHE A 18 -30.46 -8.94 14.24
N GLN A 19 -30.82 -8.10 15.21
CA GLN A 19 -32.11 -8.12 15.87
C GLN A 19 -33.21 -7.64 14.91
N ARG A 20 -34.19 -8.51 14.65
CA ARG A 20 -35.53 -8.15 14.15
C ARG A 20 -36.25 -7.30 15.21
N GLY A 21 -36.83 -6.19 14.80
CA GLY A 21 -37.76 -5.38 15.58
C GLY A 21 -38.96 -4.98 14.73
N ILE A 22 -40.00 -5.80 14.81
CA ILE A 22 -41.37 -5.59 14.31
C ILE A 22 -42.12 -4.68 15.29
N ALA A 23 -42.85 -3.69 14.79
CA ALA A 23 -44.06 -3.16 15.43
C ALA A 23 -44.87 -2.32 14.44
N ASP A 24 -45.94 -2.92 13.92
CA ASP A 24 -47.13 -2.25 13.43
C ASP A 24 -47.84 -1.47 14.55
N ALA A 25 -48.48 -0.35 14.22
CA ALA A 25 -49.85 0.09 14.62
C ALA A 25 -50.06 1.60 14.28
N PRO A 26 -51.27 2.17 14.37
CA PRO A 26 -52.20 2.25 13.25
C PRO A 26 -52.63 3.70 12.91
N ALA A 27 -53.41 3.82 11.84
CA ALA A 27 -54.06 5.05 11.41
C ALA A 27 -55.05 5.61 12.45
N ALA A 28 -55.04 6.93 12.63
CA ALA A 28 -56.19 7.69 13.11
C ALA A 28 -56.21 9.08 12.44
N ARG A 29 -57.31 9.36 11.72
CA ARG A 29 -57.64 10.64 11.08
C ARG A 29 -58.62 11.39 11.99
N ALA A 30 -58.42 12.69 12.17
CA ALA A 30 -59.41 13.77 12.38
C ALA A 30 -58.63 14.96 12.98
N GLY A 31 -58.38 16.05 12.24
CA GLY A 31 -59.26 17.23 12.20
C GLY A 31 -58.95 18.16 13.39
N ALA A 32 -58.89 19.47 13.30
CA ALA A 32 -58.89 20.47 12.25
C ALA A 32 -58.56 21.80 12.95
N CYS A 33 -58.19 22.81 12.15
CA CYS A 33 -58.28 24.24 12.48
C CYS A 33 -57.22 24.84 13.44
N ALA A 34 -56.60 25.93 12.97
CA ALA A 34 -55.85 26.93 13.75
C ALA A 34 -54.34 26.73 14.02
N GLY A 35 -53.64 25.87 13.29
CA GLY A 35 -52.16 25.73 13.38
C GLY A 35 -51.37 26.11 12.12
N LEU A 36 -52.04 26.52 11.03
CA LEU A 36 -51.43 26.51 9.69
C LEU A 36 -50.58 27.74 9.33
N ALA A 37 -50.63 28.82 10.11
CA ALA A 37 -49.90 30.05 9.77
C ALA A 37 -48.48 30.11 10.36
N LEU A 38 -48.20 29.43 11.49
CA LEU A 38 -46.88 29.47 12.13
C LEU A 38 -45.91 28.40 11.57
N VAL A 39 -46.44 27.32 11.00
CA VAL A 39 -45.63 26.21 10.45
C VAL A 39 -44.98 26.59 9.12
N LEU A 40 -45.61 27.47 8.33
CA LEU A 40 -45.06 27.89 7.02
C LEU A 40 -43.81 28.78 7.16
N ALA A 41 -43.71 29.58 8.23
CA ALA A 41 -42.53 30.42 8.47
C ALA A 41 -41.30 29.61 8.95
N LEU A 42 -41.49 28.53 9.71
CA LEU A 42 -40.39 27.63 10.11
C LEU A 42 -39.91 26.72 8.96
N SER A 43 -40.76 26.44 7.97
CA SER A 43 -40.42 25.58 6.84
C SER A 43 -39.44 26.22 5.85
N ALA A 44 -39.44 27.56 5.76
CA ALA A 44 -38.57 28.29 4.83
C ALA A 44 -37.11 28.36 5.30
N ILE A 45 -36.85 28.30 6.60
CA ILE A 45 -35.48 28.38 7.15
C ILE A 45 -34.73 27.04 7.01
N LEU A 46 -35.45 25.91 6.97
CA LEU A 46 -34.82 24.58 6.86
C LEU A 46 -34.47 24.18 5.41
N ALA A 47 -34.99 24.89 4.41
CA ALA A 47 -34.71 24.59 3.00
C ALA A 47 -33.37 25.19 2.50
N ALA A 48 -32.81 26.18 3.20
CA ALA A 48 -31.56 26.85 2.79
C ALA A 48 -30.27 26.09 3.17
N ALA A 49 -30.38 25.02 3.98
CA ALA A 49 -29.23 24.18 4.37
C ALA A 49 -28.99 23.00 3.41
N ALA A 50 -29.77 22.86 2.34
CA ALA A 50 -29.54 21.89 1.27
C ALA A 50 -28.50 22.38 0.24
N GLY A 51 -27.49 23.12 0.71
CA GLY A 51 -26.25 23.32 -0.03
C GLY A 51 -25.63 21.94 -0.22
N GLY A 52 -25.79 21.38 -1.41
CA GLY A 52 -25.28 20.08 -1.78
C GLY A 52 -23.78 20.03 -1.53
N ALA A 53 -23.38 19.46 -0.40
CA ALA A 53 -22.09 18.85 -0.25
C ALA A 53 -22.06 17.69 -1.26
N ALA A 54 -21.59 17.96 -2.47
CA ALA A 54 -21.15 16.90 -3.35
C ALA A 54 -20.25 15.98 -2.51
N PRO A 55 -20.43 14.65 -2.56
CA PRO A 55 -19.56 13.76 -1.82
C PRO A 55 -18.14 14.07 -2.31
N ALA A 56 -17.32 14.65 -1.43
CA ALA A 56 -15.90 14.77 -1.66
C ALA A 56 -15.41 13.33 -1.80
N ARG A 57 -15.27 12.86 -3.04
CA ARG A 57 -14.61 11.60 -3.31
C ARG A 57 -13.20 11.80 -2.80
N ALA A 58 -12.92 11.27 -1.61
CA ALA A 58 -11.56 11.02 -1.19
C ALA A 58 -10.92 10.20 -2.31
N GLN A 59 -10.16 10.87 -3.16
CA GLN A 59 -9.31 10.22 -4.16
C GLN A 59 -8.21 9.55 -3.34
N GLY A 60 -8.52 8.40 -2.73
CA GLY A 60 -7.52 7.58 -2.09
C GLY A 60 -6.42 7.34 -3.10
N ALA A 61 -5.16 7.57 -2.70
CA ALA A 61 -4.02 7.34 -3.56
C ALA A 61 -4.17 5.97 -4.23
N ALA A 62 -4.03 5.92 -5.55
CA ALA A 62 -4.10 4.66 -6.28
C ALA A 62 -3.11 3.66 -5.67
N ALA A 63 -3.50 2.39 -5.60
CA ALA A 63 -2.59 1.34 -5.14
C ALA A 63 -1.34 1.35 -6.03
N PRO A 64 -0.13 1.21 -5.44
CA PRO A 64 1.10 1.22 -6.23
C PRO A 64 1.09 0.07 -7.24
N SER A 65 1.57 0.36 -8.43
CA SER A 65 1.83 -0.64 -9.46
C SER A 65 2.83 -1.68 -8.96
N TRP A 66 2.81 -2.86 -9.56
CA TRP A 66 3.76 -3.91 -9.19
C TRP A 66 5.22 -3.52 -9.45
N VAL A 67 5.48 -2.64 -10.43
CA VAL A 67 6.83 -2.11 -10.70
C VAL A 67 7.31 -1.24 -9.55
N GLU A 68 6.46 -0.34 -9.05
CA GLU A 68 6.77 0.51 -7.89
C GLU A 68 7.01 -0.33 -6.63
N VAL A 69 6.20 -1.37 -6.39
CA VAL A 69 6.40 -2.29 -5.26
C VAL A 69 7.74 -3.01 -5.35
N LYS A 70 8.12 -3.54 -6.53
CA LYS A 70 9.42 -4.20 -6.73
C LYS A 70 10.58 -3.22 -6.53
N CYS A 71 10.47 -2.01 -7.09
CA CYS A 71 11.53 -1.01 -6.98
C CYS A 71 11.73 -0.56 -5.52
N ALA A 72 10.64 -0.38 -4.76
CA ALA A 72 10.72 -0.03 -3.35
C ALA A 72 11.43 -1.13 -2.53
N ARG A 73 11.04 -2.40 -2.74
CA ARG A 73 11.68 -3.55 -2.07
C ARG A 73 13.16 -3.67 -2.43
N TYR A 74 13.50 -3.48 -3.71
CA TYR A 74 14.88 -3.56 -4.18
C TYR A 74 15.75 -2.42 -3.64
N ARG A 75 15.22 -1.18 -3.61
CA ARG A 75 15.90 -0.02 -3.02
C ARG A 75 16.20 -0.24 -1.55
N GLN A 76 15.26 -0.79 -0.79
CA GLN A 76 15.49 -1.16 0.61
C GLN A 76 16.64 -2.16 0.72
N ALA A 77 16.62 -3.23 -0.08
CA ALA A 77 17.69 -4.23 -0.08
C ALA A 77 19.06 -3.63 -0.42
N TRP A 78 19.12 -2.69 -1.37
CA TRP A 78 20.34 -1.99 -1.75
C TRP A 78 20.91 -1.17 -0.59
N GLY A 79 20.07 -0.35 0.05
CA GLY A 79 20.46 0.45 1.20
C GLY A 79 20.96 -0.41 2.36
N GLU A 80 20.27 -1.50 2.65
CA GLU A 80 20.68 -2.45 3.68
C GLU A 80 21.99 -3.18 3.35
N ALA A 81 22.21 -3.57 2.09
CA ALA A 81 23.45 -4.21 1.66
C ALA A 81 24.65 -3.27 1.84
N LEU A 82 24.52 -2.01 1.43
CA LEU A 82 25.57 -1.00 1.62
C LEU A 82 25.79 -0.66 3.10
N ALA A 83 24.73 -0.60 3.91
CA ALA A 83 24.85 -0.32 5.34
C ALA A 83 25.60 -1.45 6.09
N ARG A 84 25.37 -2.71 5.72
CA ARG A 84 26.01 -3.86 6.37
C ARG A 84 27.44 -4.10 5.91
N ARG A 85 27.69 -3.95 4.61
CA ARG A 85 28.99 -4.28 3.99
C ARG A 85 29.96 -3.09 3.96
N GLY A 86 29.42 -1.88 3.81
CA GLY A 86 30.19 -0.71 3.41
C GLY A 86 30.42 -0.63 1.91
N ARG A 87 31.24 0.35 1.51
CA ARG A 87 31.51 0.70 0.10
C ARG A 87 32.94 0.37 -0.36
N GLN A 88 33.73 -0.27 0.49
CA GLN A 88 35.12 -0.62 0.16
C GLN A 88 35.16 -1.56 -1.06
N GLY A 89 36.04 -1.25 -2.02
CA GLY A 89 36.21 -2.03 -3.26
C GLY A 89 35.13 -1.82 -4.33
N LEU A 90 34.16 -0.92 -4.08
CA LEU A 90 33.15 -0.53 -5.07
C LEU A 90 33.63 0.69 -5.85
N SER A 91 33.68 0.59 -7.18
CA SER A 91 33.98 1.74 -8.03
C SER A 91 32.83 2.75 -8.00
N ARG A 92 33.19 4.01 -8.25
CA ARG A 92 32.20 5.07 -8.38
C ARG A 92 31.26 4.82 -9.56
N ASP A 93 31.77 4.34 -10.69
CA ASP A 93 30.94 4.04 -11.87
C ASP A 93 29.87 2.98 -11.57
N PHE A 94 30.21 1.94 -10.79
CA PHE A 94 29.26 0.90 -10.39
C PHE A 94 28.14 1.46 -9.51
N LEU A 95 28.52 2.27 -8.51
CA LEU A 95 27.56 2.93 -7.63
C LEU A 95 26.69 3.93 -8.41
N ASP A 96 27.28 4.83 -9.19
CA ASP A 96 26.55 5.86 -9.92
C ASP A 96 25.58 5.23 -10.95
N SER A 97 25.99 4.14 -11.62
CA SER A 97 25.12 3.41 -12.56
C SER A 97 23.96 2.70 -11.85
N HIS A 98 24.19 2.13 -10.67
CA HIS A 98 23.14 1.50 -9.88
C HIS A 98 22.16 2.53 -9.33
N GLU A 99 22.67 3.66 -8.86
CA GLU A 99 21.89 4.76 -8.33
C GLU A 99 21.04 5.40 -9.45
N ALA A 100 21.55 5.46 -10.68
CA ALA A 100 20.78 5.87 -11.86
C ALA A 100 19.60 4.91 -12.16
N PHE A 101 19.81 3.59 -12.06
CA PHE A 101 18.72 2.61 -12.16
C PHE A 101 17.66 2.81 -11.08
N LEU A 102 18.07 3.07 -9.83
CA LEU A 102 17.14 3.39 -8.77
C LEU A 102 16.41 4.72 -9.04
N ALA A 103 17.11 5.74 -9.51
CA ALA A 103 16.53 7.05 -9.80
C ALA A 103 15.50 7.02 -10.94
N SER A 104 15.62 6.08 -11.89
CA SER A 104 14.64 5.90 -12.96
C SER A 104 13.33 5.25 -12.51
N GLY A 105 13.23 4.83 -11.24
CA GLY A 105 12.12 4.00 -10.78
C GLY A 105 12.27 2.53 -11.17
N CYS A 106 13.53 2.09 -11.38
CA CYS A 106 13.86 0.72 -11.75
C CYS A 106 13.30 0.27 -13.12
N THR A 107 13.15 1.21 -14.06
CA THR A 107 12.58 0.97 -15.40
C THR A 107 13.64 1.06 -16.51
N GLU A 108 14.57 2.00 -16.40
CA GLU A 108 15.66 2.19 -17.36
C GLU A 108 16.85 1.32 -17.00
N SER A 109 17.31 0.45 -17.91
CA SER A 109 18.44 -0.44 -17.63
C SER A 109 19.50 -0.41 -18.74
N PRO A 110 20.45 0.53 -18.70
CA PRO A 110 21.67 0.45 -19.52
C PRO A 110 22.53 -0.75 -19.13
N GLY A 111 22.35 -1.25 -17.90
CA GLY A 111 23.06 -2.39 -17.33
C GLY A 111 24.21 -1.98 -16.44
N VAL A 112 24.24 -2.53 -15.23
CA VAL A 112 25.30 -2.35 -14.25
C VAL A 112 26.25 -3.54 -14.34
N CYS A 113 27.45 -3.33 -14.88
CA CYS A 113 28.45 -4.39 -15.01
C CYS A 113 29.42 -4.35 -13.82
N PRO A 114 29.48 -5.38 -12.95
CA PRO A 114 30.52 -5.49 -11.94
C PRO A 114 31.89 -5.77 -12.61
N ARG A 115 32.92 -5.02 -12.20
CA ARG A 115 34.29 -5.07 -12.72
C ARG A 115 35.33 -5.51 -11.69
N SER A 116 34.97 -5.56 -10.40
CA SER A 116 35.80 -6.12 -9.34
C SER A 116 35.14 -7.34 -8.67
N ALA A 117 35.95 -8.12 -7.94
CA ALA A 117 35.43 -9.22 -7.13
C ALA A 117 34.42 -8.69 -6.09
N GLU A 118 34.72 -7.53 -5.51
CA GLU A 118 33.84 -6.88 -4.54
C GLU A 118 32.51 -6.45 -5.16
N GLU A 119 32.51 -5.91 -6.37
CA GLU A 119 31.28 -5.56 -7.07
C GLU A 119 30.46 -6.80 -7.46
N LEU A 120 31.13 -7.86 -7.90
CA LEU A 120 30.48 -9.12 -8.26
C LEU A 120 29.82 -9.78 -7.04
N ASP A 121 30.49 -9.78 -5.89
CA ASP A 121 29.92 -10.27 -4.63
C ASP A 121 28.67 -9.49 -4.24
N LEU A 122 28.68 -8.16 -4.38
CA LEU A 122 27.50 -7.35 -4.13
C LEU A 122 26.36 -7.65 -5.10
N ALA A 123 26.69 -7.79 -6.39
CA ALA A 123 25.71 -8.13 -7.41
C ALA A 123 25.03 -9.46 -7.12
N ASN A 124 25.80 -10.49 -6.77
CA ASN A 124 25.30 -11.81 -6.38
C ASN A 124 24.39 -11.73 -5.14
N MET A 125 24.82 -11.01 -4.09
CA MET A 125 23.99 -10.78 -2.91
C MET A 125 22.68 -10.07 -3.25
N MET A 126 22.73 -9.08 -4.12
CA MET A 126 21.55 -8.31 -4.53
C MET A 126 20.57 -9.14 -5.36
N VAL A 127 21.04 -10.08 -6.18
CA VAL A 127 20.18 -11.04 -6.89
C VAL A 127 19.41 -11.92 -5.89
N VAL A 128 20.11 -12.47 -4.89
CA VAL A 128 19.47 -13.29 -3.84
C VAL A 128 18.51 -12.46 -3.00
N ALA A 129 18.89 -11.23 -2.62
CA ALA A 129 18.03 -10.32 -1.86
C ALA A 129 16.76 -9.96 -2.64
N ALA A 130 16.88 -9.71 -3.95
CA ALA A 130 15.75 -9.47 -4.83
C ALA A 130 14.78 -10.67 -4.88
N MET A 131 15.30 -11.89 -5.01
CA MET A 131 14.49 -13.11 -4.97
C MET A 131 13.77 -13.29 -3.63
N ASN A 132 14.49 -13.09 -2.51
CA ASN A 132 13.92 -13.19 -1.16
C ASN A 132 12.85 -12.13 -0.89
N ALA A 133 12.95 -10.95 -1.51
CA ALA A 133 11.94 -9.91 -1.47
C ALA A 133 10.72 -10.20 -2.37
N GLY A 134 10.65 -11.38 -3.00
CA GLY A 134 9.56 -11.77 -3.89
C GLY A 134 9.59 -11.02 -5.23
N THR A 135 10.77 -10.57 -5.67
CA THR A 135 10.99 -10.01 -7.01
C THR A 135 11.69 -11.05 -7.89
N ALA A 136 11.59 -10.94 -9.21
CA ALA A 136 12.23 -11.90 -10.11
C ALA A 136 13.78 -11.74 -10.09
N SER A 137 14.52 -12.82 -10.31
CA SER A 137 15.99 -12.79 -10.43
C SER A 137 16.49 -11.95 -11.60
N THR A 138 15.63 -11.66 -12.57
CA THR A 138 15.87 -10.77 -13.73
C THR A 138 15.59 -9.30 -13.45
N PHE A 139 15.09 -8.96 -12.26
CA PHE A 139 14.77 -7.58 -11.90
C PHE A 139 16.01 -6.70 -11.63
N PRO A 140 17.07 -7.18 -10.93
CA PRO A 140 18.28 -6.39 -10.73
C PRO A 140 18.92 -5.93 -12.05
N PRO A 141 19.61 -4.78 -12.09
CA PRO A 141 20.11 -4.20 -13.33
C PRO A 141 21.43 -4.82 -13.81
N PHE A 142 21.85 -5.95 -13.25
CA PHE A 142 23.18 -6.49 -13.51
C PHE A 142 23.28 -7.15 -14.89
N ARG A 143 24.06 -6.54 -15.78
CA ARG A 143 24.40 -7.09 -17.09
C ARG A 143 25.71 -6.45 -17.56
N CYS A 144 26.53 -7.22 -18.25
CA CYS A 144 27.76 -6.73 -18.87
C CYS A 144 27.61 -6.70 -20.40
N PRO A 145 28.17 -5.69 -21.07
CA PRO A 145 28.32 -5.73 -22.53
C PRO A 145 29.16 -6.97 -22.91
N ARG A 146 28.86 -7.53 -24.09
CA ARG A 146 29.65 -8.63 -24.66
C ARG A 146 30.90 -8.10 -25.35
#